data_AF-A0A2T2YMN7-F1
#
_entry.id   AF-A0A2T2YMN7-F1
#
_cell.length_a   1.000
_cell.length_b   1.000
_cell.length_c   1.000
_cell.angle_alpha   90.00
_cell.angle_beta   90.00
_cell.angle_gamma   90.00
#
_symmetry.space_group_name_H-M   'P 1'
#
loop_
_entity.id
_entity.type
_entity.pdbx_description
1 polymer ?
#
loop_
_entity_poly.entity_id
_entity_poly.type
_entity_poly.pdbx_seq_one_letter_code
_entity_poly.pdbx_strand_id
1 'polypeptide(L)'
;MEQTLTIPSTAVTTDNNQAFLKAWKMNHILANALGLGLLHTLIAHGIAGPHAVSLTVTQFVWHTVSIIFFALLLNGLQNKALQHKFTRQTFADAGYFGVLMPLFFWLGYYTLYIPFDIIFMYLTIGILNAWRLRKYFADANRWAWQIILSLALGAAVGVACGFGAYFGFIKDMKGMGADILLWIFISIPASFTYATISQVFLKKQLQSV
;
A
#
# COMPACT_ATOMS: atom_id res chain seq x y z
N MET A 1 -9.98 18.03 -45.13
CA MET A 1 -10.53 17.96 -43.75
C MET A 1 -9.45 18.46 -42.82
N GLU A 2 -9.57 19.70 -42.34
CA GLU A 2 -8.69 20.21 -41.28
C GLU A 2 -9.07 19.52 -39.96
N GLN A 3 -8.14 18.77 -39.38
CA GLN A 3 -8.28 18.30 -38.00
C GLN A 3 -7.98 19.48 -37.08
N THR A 4 -9.02 20.08 -36.52
CA THR A 4 -8.90 21.08 -35.46
C THR A 4 -8.32 20.41 -34.22
N LEU A 5 -7.04 20.65 -33.96
CA LEU A 5 -6.35 20.24 -32.74
C LEU A 5 -6.91 21.05 -31.57
N THR A 6 -7.89 20.49 -30.86
CA THR A 6 -8.40 21.07 -29.62
C THR A 6 -7.37 20.83 -28.51
N ILE A 7 -6.57 21.86 -28.23
CA ILE A 7 -5.70 21.87 -27.05
C ILE A 7 -6.60 21.96 -25.81
N PRO A 8 -6.55 21.00 -24.88
CA PRO A 8 -7.33 21.06 -23.65
C PRO A 8 -7.04 22.34 -22.88
N SER A 9 -8.07 22.98 -22.32
CA SER A 9 -7.86 24.18 -21.50
C SER A 9 -7.06 23.85 -20.24
N THR A 10 -6.23 24.80 -19.81
CA THR A 10 -5.40 24.69 -18.59
C THR A 10 -6.21 24.45 -17.31
N ALA A 11 -7.48 24.85 -17.29
CA ALA A 11 -8.41 24.60 -16.19
C ALA A 11 -8.78 23.11 -16.07
N VAL A 12 -9.10 22.44 -17.19
CA VAL A 12 -9.47 21.01 -17.22
C VAL A 12 -8.28 20.12 -16.81
N THR A 13 -7.05 20.48 -17.21
CA THR A 13 -5.84 19.75 -16.81
C THR A 13 -5.53 19.89 -15.32
N THR A 14 -5.82 21.07 -14.74
CA THR A 14 -5.58 21.34 -13.31
C THR A 14 -6.54 20.56 -12.43
N ASP A 15 -7.81 20.46 -12.81
CA ASP A 15 -8.84 19.71 -12.09
C ASP A 15 -8.53 18.19 -12.07
N ASN A 16 -8.16 17.62 -13.22
CA ASN A 16 -7.78 16.20 -13.32
C ASN A 16 -6.57 15.84 -12.44
N ASN A 17 -5.59 16.75 -12.31
CA ASN A 17 -4.43 16.54 -11.43
C ASN A 17 -4.84 16.51 -9.95
N GLN A 18 -5.73 17.41 -9.53
CA GLN A 18 -6.20 17.45 -8.14
C GLN A 18 -7.04 16.22 -7.79
N ALA A 19 -7.95 15.82 -8.69
CA ALA A 19 -8.75 14.60 -8.55
C ALA A 19 -7.86 13.36 -8.42
N PHE A 20 -6.88 13.21 -9.32
CA PHE A 20 -5.89 12.12 -9.26
C PHE A 20 -5.12 12.11 -7.93
N LEU A 21 -4.54 13.23 -7.51
CA LEU A 21 -3.74 13.31 -6.29
C LEU A 21 -4.56 13.02 -5.03
N LYS A 22 -5.81 13.49 -4.98
CA LYS A 22 -6.75 13.23 -3.89
C LYS A 22 -7.13 11.75 -3.86
N ALA A 23 -7.52 11.19 -5.00
CA ALA A 23 -7.87 9.77 -5.13
C ALA A 23 -6.67 8.88 -4.76
N TRP A 24 -5.47 9.21 -5.23
CA TRP A 24 -4.24 8.47 -4.91
C TRP A 24 -4.03 8.38 -3.40
N LYS A 25 -4.09 9.52 -2.70
CA LYS A 25 -3.90 9.55 -1.25
C LYS A 25 -4.98 8.74 -0.51
N MET A 26 -6.25 9.02 -0.80
CA MET A 26 -7.37 8.40 -0.11
C MET A 26 -7.44 6.89 -0.35
N ASN A 27 -7.19 6.44 -1.59
CA ASN A 27 -7.26 5.03 -1.95
C ASN A 27 -6.16 4.20 -1.30
N HIS A 28 -4.97 4.76 -1.10
CA HIS A 28 -3.90 4.08 -0.35
C HIS A 28 -4.24 3.92 1.14
N ILE A 29 -4.77 4.99 1.76
CA ILE A 29 -5.20 4.96 3.16
C ILE A 29 -6.33 3.94 3.33
N LEU A 30 -7.34 4.01 2.46
CA LEU A 30 -8.48 3.10 2.49
C LEU A 30 -8.06 1.65 2.28
N ALA A 31 -7.18 1.36 1.30
CA ALA A 31 -6.67 0.02 1.06
C ALA A 31 -5.94 -0.56 2.28
N ASN A 32 -5.19 0.26 3.01
CA ASN A 32 -4.45 -0.21 4.18
C ASN A 32 -5.35 -0.37 5.40
N ALA A 33 -6.22 0.61 5.67
CA ALA A 33 -7.16 0.52 6.79
C ALA A 33 -8.09 -0.69 6.64
N LEU A 34 -8.71 -0.86 5.46
CA LEU A 34 -9.62 -1.98 5.21
C LEU A 34 -8.86 -3.29 4.97
N GLY A 35 -7.83 -3.28 4.15
CA GLY A 35 -7.13 -4.49 3.72
C GLY A 35 -6.19 -5.03 4.80
N LEU A 36 -5.25 -4.22 5.26
CA LEU A 36 -4.24 -4.66 6.22
C LEU A 36 -4.69 -4.50 7.68
N GLY A 37 -5.39 -3.42 8.01
CA GLY A 37 -5.88 -3.16 9.38
C GLY A 37 -7.00 -4.11 9.80
N LEU A 38 -7.98 -4.33 8.90
CA LEU A 38 -9.18 -5.10 9.21
C LEU A 38 -9.17 -6.49 8.56
N LEU A 39 -9.21 -6.58 7.23
CA LEU A 39 -9.42 -7.84 6.51
C LEU A 39 -8.29 -8.84 6.76
N HIS A 40 -7.04 -8.39 6.76
CA HIS A 40 -5.90 -9.24 7.06
C HIS A 40 -6.07 -9.92 8.41
N THR A 41 -6.34 -9.13 9.46
CA THR A 41 -6.53 -9.60 10.83
C THR A 41 -7.72 -10.56 10.94
N LEU A 42 -8.87 -10.20 10.37
CA LEU A 42 -10.08 -11.03 10.42
C LEU A 42 -9.89 -12.38 9.73
N ILE A 43 -9.16 -12.44 8.62
CA ILE A 43 -8.91 -13.69 7.91
C ILE A 43 -7.78 -14.48 8.60
N ALA A 44 -6.63 -13.84 8.81
CA ALA A 44 -5.42 -14.49 9.29
C ALA A 44 -5.54 -14.97 10.74
N HIS A 45 -6.02 -14.10 11.63
CA HIS A 45 -6.16 -14.41 13.06
C HIS A 45 -7.58 -14.85 13.42
N GLY A 46 -8.61 -14.34 12.72
CA GLY A 46 -10.00 -14.70 13.01
C GLY A 46 -10.34 -16.13 12.61
N ILE A 47 -9.81 -16.62 11.49
CA ILE A 47 -10.05 -18.00 11.03
C ILE A 47 -9.01 -18.96 11.61
N ALA A 48 -7.72 -18.60 11.59
CA ALA A 48 -6.65 -19.52 11.99
C ALA A 48 -6.27 -19.45 13.48
N GLY A 49 -6.81 -18.48 14.22
CA GLY A 49 -6.49 -18.23 15.63
C GLY A 49 -5.13 -17.55 15.85
N PRO A 50 -4.81 -17.22 17.11
CA PRO A 50 -3.53 -16.63 17.49
C PRO A 50 -2.39 -17.64 17.31
N HIS A 51 -1.17 -17.13 17.12
CA HIS A 51 0.02 -17.98 17.00
C HIS A 51 1.25 -17.33 17.64
N ALA A 52 2.23 -18.18 17.96
CA ALA A 52 3.57 -17.77 18.32
C ALA A 52 4.43 -17.62 17.05
N VAL A 53 5.75 -17.65 17.20
CA VAL A 53 6.73 -17.55 16.09
C VAL A 53 6.53 -18.65 15.04
N SER A 54 6.13 -19.86 15.45
CA SER A 54 5.95 -20.99 14.54
C SER A 54 4.50 -21.09 14.11
N LEU A 55 4.29 -21.13 12.79
CA LEU A 55 2.98 -21.26 12.18
C LEU A 55 2.65 -22.71 11.89
N THR A 56 1.42 -23.10 12.19
CA THR A 56 0.82 -24.30 11.57
C THR A 56 0.59 -24.05 10.08
N VAL A 57 0.42 -25.13 9.30
CA VAL A 57 0.07 -25.05 7.87
C VAL A 57 -1.19 -24.20 7.67
N THR A 58 -2.21 -24.40 8.50
CA THR A 58 -3.47 -23.64 8.45
C THR A 58 -3.24 -22.14 8.66
N GLN A 59 -2.42 -21.76 9.64
CA GLN A 59 -2.10 -20.35 9.89
C GLN A 59 -1.32 -19.74 8.73
N PHE A 60 -0.32 -20.44 8.19
CA PHE A 60 0.43 -19.99 7.02
C PHE A 60 -0.48 -19.76 5.80
N VAL A 61 -1.40 -20.69 5.53
CA VAL A 61 -2.36 -20.58 4.42
C VAL A 61 -3.25 -19.35 4.60
N TRP A 62 -3.87 -19.17 5.76
CA TRP A 62 -4.80 -18.04 5.96
C TRP A 62 -4.10 -16.67 6.00
N HIS A 63 -2.87 -16.59 6.50
CA HIS A 63 -2.05 -15.38 6.36
C HIS A 63 -1.74 -15.09 4.88
N THR A 64 -1.37 -16.12 4.11
CA THR A 64 -1.09 -15.95 2.67
C THR A 64 -2.32 -15.47 1.92
N VAL A 65 -3.47 -16.11 2.15
CA VAL A 65 -4.75 -15.74 1.54
C VAL A 65 -5.11 -14.30 1.88
N SER A 66 -4.97 -13.89 3.14
CA SER A 66 -5.33 -12.55 3.57
C SER A 66 -4.42 -11.47 2.97
N ILE A 67 -3.11 -11.74 2.83
CA ILE A 67 -2.18 -10.85 2.12
C ILE A 67 -2.53 -10.75 0.63
N ILE A 68 -2.96 -11.84 -0.02
CA ILE A 68 -3.45 -11.78 -1.41
C ILE A 68 -4.68 -10.87 -1.51
N PHE A 69 -5.65 -10.99 -0.61
CA PHE A 69 -6.83 -10.11 -0.59
C PHE A 69 -6.43 -8.64 -0.42
N PHE A 70 -5.52 -8.33 0.50
CA PHE A 70 -4.98 -6.99 0.66
C PHE A 70 -4.29 -6.50 -0.62
N ALA A 71 -3.45 -7.33 -1.25
CA ALA A 71 -2.71 -6.99 -2.46
C ALA A 71 -3.66 -6.63 -3.63
N LEU A 72 -4.73 -7.42 -3.81
CA LEU A 72 -5.74 -7.17 -4.83
C LEU A 72 -6.55 -5.89 -4.55
N LEU A 73 -6.94 -5.66 -3.29
CA LEU A 73 -7.64 -4.45 -2.88
C LEU A 73 -6.77 -3.20 -3.13
N LEU A 74 -5.51 -3.24 -2.70
CA LEU A 74 -4.54 -2.17 -2.89
C LEU A 74 -4.33 -1.86 -4.38
N ASN A 75 -4.06 -2.88 -5.19
CA ASN A 75 -3.87 -2.69 -6.64
C ASN A 75 -5.13 -2.12 -7.30
N GLY A 76 -6.30 -2.64 -6.95
CA GLY A 76 -7.59 -2.17 -7.48
C GLY A 76 -7.84 -0.70 -7.19
N LEU A 77 -7.66 -0.29 -5.92
CA LEU A 77 -7.84 1.10 -5.50
C LEU A 77 -6.75 2.04 -6.07
N GLN A 78 -5.51 1.58 -6.16
CA GLN A 78 -4.44 2.34 -6.83
C GLN A 78 -4.76 2.58 -8.31
N ASN A 79 -5.23 1.56 -9.02
CA ASN A 79 -5.56 1.68 -10.44
C ASN A 79 -6.79 2.56 -10.67
N LYS A 80 -7.79 2.53 -9.78
CA LYS A 80 -8.90 3.49 -9.79
C LYS A 80 -8.42 4.93 -9.62
N ALA A 81 -7.41 5.17 -8.76
CA ALA A 81 -6.82 6.51 -8.68
C ALA A 81 -6.14 6.89 -10.00
N LEU A 82 -5.31 6.00 -10.56
CA LEU A 82 -4.59 6.24 -11.83
C LEU A 82 -5.53 6.52 -13.01
N GLN A 83 -6.74 5.95 -13.01
CA GLN A 83 -7.76 6.18 -14.05
C GLN A 83 -8.19 7.65 -14.20
N HIS A 84 -8.02 8.48 -13.17
CA HIS A 84 -8.29 9.92 -13.27
C HIS A 84 -7.33 10.65 -14.23
N LYS A 85 -6.17 10.05 -14.55
CA LYS A 85 -5.15 10.69 -15.39
C LYS A 85 -4.64 9.81 -16.54
N PHE A 86 -4.68 8.50 -16.40
CA PHE A 86 -4.10 7.55 -17.35
C PHE A 86 -5.12 6.50 -17.77
N THR A 87 -5.09 6.11 -19.04
CA THR A 87 -5.89 4.98 -19.54
C THR A 87 -5.37 3.67 -18.94
N ARG A 88 -6.08 3.14 -17.94
CA ARG A 88 -5.65 1.96 -17.17
C ARG A 88 -6.83 1.15 -16.67
N GLN A 89 -6.71 -0.19 -16.72
CA GLN A 89 -7.73 -1.09 -16.19
C GLN A 89 -7.62 -1.22 -14.66
N THR A 90 -8.74 -1.46 -13.99
CA THR A 90 -8.83 -1.55 -12.52
C THR A 90 -7.93 -2.64 -11.94
N PHE A 91 -7.81 -3.79 -12.60
CA PHE A 91 -6.99 -4.91 -12.13
C PHE A 91 -5.71 -5.12 -12.94
N ALA A 92 -5.25 -4.09 -13.67
CA ALA A 92 -3.96 -4.13 -14.32
C ALA A 92 -2.86 -4.46 -13.29
N ASP A 93 -1.96 -5.39 -13.64
CA ASP A 93 -0.83 -5.86 -12.82
C ASP A 93 -1.21 -6.60 -11.53
N ALA A 94 -2.48 -7.01 -11.34
CA ALA A 94 -2.93 -7.69 -10.12
C ALA A 94 -2.14 -8.97 -9.80
N GLY A 95 -1.74 -9.73 -10.83
CA GLY A 95 -0.94 -10.95 -10.65
C GLY A 95 0.42 -10.69 -9.99
N TYR A 96 1.10 -9.59 -10.34
CA TYR A 96 2.38 -9.23 -9.74
C TYR A 96 2.22 -8.89 -8.26
N PHE A 97 1.18 -8.13 -7.90
CA PHE A 97 0.85 -7.84 -6.50
C PHE A 97 0.50 -9.12 -5.73
N GLY A 98 -0.37 -9.96 -6.29
CA GLY A 98 -0.83 -11.19 -5.65
C GLY A 98 0.27 -12.25 -5.42
N VAL A 99 1.34 -12.25 -6.22
CA VAL A 99 2.45 -13.19 -6.05
C VAL A 99 3.59 -12.58 -5.23
N LEU A 100 4.03 -11.38 -5.58
CA LEU A 100 5.25 -10.81 -4.99
C LEU A 100 5.01 -10.29 -3.57
N MET A 101 3.82 -9.75 -3.25
CA MET A 101 3.57 -9.28 -1.88
C MET A 101 3.62 -10.42 -0.85
N PRO A 102 2.90 -11.55 -1.01
CA PRO A 102 3.04 -12.67 -0.07
C PRO A 102 4.47 -13.23 -0.03
N LEU A 103 5.15 -13.34 -1.17
CA LEU A 103 6.51 -13.86 -1.23
C LEU A 103 7.47 -13.04 -0.36
N PHE A 104 7.48 -11.71 -0.53
CA PHE A 104 8.39 -10.84 0.22
C PHE A 104 7.93 -10.60 1.66
N PHE A 105 6.63 -10.66 1.93
CA PHE A 105 6.12 -10.71 3.31
C PHE A 105 6.71 -11.91 4.06
N TRP A 106 6.62 -13.10 3.48
CA TRP A 106 7.18 -14.31 4.08
C TRP A 106 8.70 -14.30 4.12
N LEU A 107 9.36 -13.72 3.13
CA LEU A 107 10.81 -13.53 3.18
C LEU A 107 11.19 -12.71 4.42
N GLY A 108 10.54 -11.58 4.66
CA GLY A 108 10.79 -10.76 5.86
C GLY A 108 10.51 -11.55 7.15
N TYR A 109 9.37 -12.24 7.21
CA TYR A 109 8.96 -13.05 8.37
C TYR A 109 9.99 -14.15 8.72
N TYR A 110 10.40 -14.95 7.74
CA TYR A 110 11.27 -16.11 8.01
C TYR A 110 12.76 -15.77 8.08
N THR A 111 13.18 -14.59 7.61
CA THR A 111 14.60 -14.18 7.69
C THR A 111 14.89 -13.32 8.92
N LEU A 112 14.00 -12.39 9.26
CA LEU A 112 14.25 -11.35 10.27
C LEU A 112 13.12 -11.23 11.31
N TYR A 113 12.04 -12.00 11.15
CA TYR A 113 10.87 -11.99 12.02
C TYR A 113 10.08 -10.65 12.01
N ILE A 114 8.99 -10.58 12.78
CA ILE A 114 8.21 -9.34 12.92
C ILE A 114 9.11 -8.26 13.53
N PRO A 115 9.15 -7.02 13.01
CA PRO A 115 8.21 -6.42 12.05
C PRO A 115 8.73 -6.36 10.59
N PHE A 116 9.76 -7.15 10.25
CA PHE A 116 10.40 -7.07 8.94
C PHE A 116 9.54 -7.61 7.80
N ASP A 117 8.57 -8.48 8.10
CA ASP A 117 7.49 -8.88 7.21
C ASP A 117 6.73 -7.68 6.62
N ILE A 118 6.35 -6.73 7.47
CA ILE A 118 5.63 -5.51 7.09
C ILE A 118 6.54 -4.58 6.29
N ILE A 119 7.81 -4.43 6.71
CA ILE A 119 8.80 -3.60 6.01
C ILE A 119 9.01 -4.12 4.59
N PHE A 120 9.23 -5.44 4.43
CA PHE A 120 9.45 -6.05 3.13
C PHE A 120 8.21 -5.97 2.25
N MET A 121 7.01 -6.12 2.81
CA MET A 121 5.76 -5.92 2.07
C MET A 121 5.64 -4.49 1.54
N TYR A 122 5.88 -3.45 2.35
CA TYR A 122 5.82 -2.06 1.88
C TYR A 122 6.91 -1.73 0.86
N LEU A 123 8.13 -2.23 1.03
CA LEU A 123 9.19 -2.11 0.02
C LEU A 123 8.77 -2.75 -1.31
N THR A 124 8.12 -3.91 -1.26
CA THR A 124 7.59 -4.59 -2.45
C THR A 124 6.54 -3.74 -3.16
N ILE A 125 5.62 -3.11 -2.41
CA ILE A 125 4.65 -2.16 -2.97
C ILE A 125 5.37 -1.00 -3.66
N GLY A 126 6.42 -0.46 -3.03
CA GLY A 126 7.26 0.60 -3.59
C GLY A 126 7.93 0.19 -4.91
N ILE A 127 8.57 -0.98 -4.95
CA ILE A 127 9.25 -1.53 -6.12
C ILE A 127 8.26 -1.79 -7.27
N LEU A 128 7.10 -2.38 -6.96
CA LEU A 128 6.05 -2.62 -7.96
C LEU A 128 5.52 -1.31 -8.54
N ASN A 129 5.28 -0.30 -7.70
CA ASN A 129 4.87 1.02 -8.15
C ASN A 129 5.96 1.75 -8.96
N ALA A 130 7.22 1.61 -8.56
CA ALA A 130 8.36 2.13 -9.32
C ALA A 130 8.38 1.53 -10.73
N TRP A 131 8.35 0.20 -10.82
CA TRP A 131 8.43 -0.53 -12.08
C TRP A 131 7.22 -0.25 -13.00
N ARG A 132 5.99 -0.42 -12.49
CA ARG A 132 4.79 -0.37 -13.34
C ARG A 132 4.42 1.05 -13.80
N LEU A 133 4.78 2.07 -13.01
CA LEU A 133 4.43 3.45 -13.30
C LEU A 133 5.56 4.26 -13.96
N ARG A 134 6.76 3.69 -14.11
CA ARG A 134 7.92 4.36 -14.73
C ARG A 134 7.62 5.01 -16.08
N LYS A 135 6.75 4.38 -16.87
CA LYS A 135 6.36 4.84 -18.22
C LYS A 135 5.54 6.13 -18.24
N TYR A 136 5.02 6.56 -17.09
CA TYR A 136 4.18 7.75 -16.97
C TYR A 136 4.96 9.02 -16.56
N PHE A 137 6.26 8.89 -16.27
CA PHE A 137 7.08 9.98 -15.74
C PHE A 137 8.30 10.21 -16.63
N ALA A 138 8.64 11.48 -16.85
CA ALA A 138 9.82 11.87 -17.63
C ALA A 138 11.12 11.37 -16.96
N ASP A 139 11.21 11.49 -15.63
CA ASP A 139 12.33 10.97 -14.83
C ASP A 139 11.90 9.74 -14.02
N ALA A 140 11.93 8.58 -14.71
CA ALA A 140 11.58 7.29 -14.15
C ALA A 140 12.44 6.89 -12.94
N ASN A 141 13.74 7.23 -12.94
CA ASN A 141 14.67 6.86 -11.88
C ASN A 141 14.37 7.66 -10.60
N ARG A 142 14.11 8.96 -10.75
CA ARG A 142 13.68 9.80 -9.63
C ARG A 142 12.35 9.33 -9.06
N TRP A 143 11.38 8.99 -9.91
CA TRP A 143 10.11 8.41 -9.46
C TRP A 143 10.34 7.13 -8.64
N ALA A 144 11.16 6.21 -9.15
CA ALA A 144 11.45 4.95 -8.49
C ALA A 144 11.98 5.15 -7.06
N TRP A 145 13.00 6.00 -6.89
CA TRP A 145 13.54 6.31 -5.57
C TRP A 145 12.53 7.00 -4.66
N GLN A 146 11.76 7.95 -5.19
CA GLN A 146 10.75 8.68 -4.45
C GLN A 146 9.67 7.76 -3.87
N ILE A 147 9.12 6.84 -4.69
CA ILE A 147 8.07 5.95 -4.23
C ILE A 147 8.62 4.89 -3.26
N ILE A 148 9.78 4.29 -3.53
CA ILE A 148 10.42 3.33 -2.62
C ILE A 148 10.70 3.98 -1.26
N LEU A 149 11.30 5.18 -1.25
CA LEU A 149 11.59 5.91 -0.02
C LEU A 149 10.30 6.25 0.75
N SER A 150 9.26 6.70 0.05
CA SER A 150 7.99 7.03 0.72
C SER A 150 7.39 5.82 1.43
N LEU A 151 7.42 4.64 0.80
CA LEU A 151 6.90 3.40 1.36
C LEU A 151 7.78 2.89 2.52
N ALA A 152 9.11 3.00 2.41
CA ALA A 152 10.03 2.66 3.48
C ALA A 152 9.80 3.53 4.73
N LEU A 153 9.65 4.85 4.56
CA LEU A 153 9.33 5.77 5.65
C LEU A 153 7.95 5.49 6.24
N GLY A 154 6.96 5.18 5.40
CA GLY A 154 5.63 4.75 5.85
C GLY A 154 5.71 3.51 6.74
N ALA A 155 6.42 2.48 6.30
CA ALA A 155 6.62 1.26 7.09
C ALA A 155 7.27 1.57 8.44
N ALA A 156 8.33 2.38 8.47
CA ALA A 156 8.99 2.78 9.70
C ALA A 156 8.06 3.51 10.68
N VAL A 157 7.25 4.46 10.19
CA VAL A 157 6.25 5.17 11.02
C VAL A 157 5.18 4.21 11.53
N GLY A 158 4.65 3.33 10.67
CA GLY A 158 3.66 2.33 11.11
C GLY A 158 4.19 1.42 12.20
N VAL A 159 5.39 0.88 12.03
CA VAL A 159 6.05 0.03 13.03
C VAL A 159 6.26 0.79 14.34
N ALA A 160 6.74 2.03 14.29
CA ALA A 160 6.91 2.87 15.47
C ALA A 160 5.59 3.13 16.21
N CYS A 161 4.51 3.45 15.47
CA CYS A 161 3.17 3.63 16.04
C CYS A 161 2.61 2.32 16.63
N GLY A 162 2.82 1.19 15.95
CA GLY A 162 2.45 -0.13 16.43
C GLY A 162 3.12 -0.48 17.76
N PHE A 163 4.44 -0.26 17.86
CA PHE A 163 5.17 -0.44 19.12
C PHE A 163 4.68 0.51 20.21
N GLY A 164 4.47 1.78 19.89
CA GLY A 164 3.93 2.76 20.84
C GLY A 164 2.57 2.34 21.39
N ALA A 165 1.67 1.88 20.52
CA ALA A 165 0.36 1.37 20.94
C ALA A 165 0.46 0.06 21.72
N TYR A 166 1.32 -0.87 21.29
CA TYR A 166 1.58 -2.14 21.97
C TYR A 166 2.01 -1.94 23.42
N PHE A 167 3.07 -1.19 23.64
CA PHE A 167 3.61 -0.95 24.99
C PHE A 167 2.76 0.02 25.81
N GLY A 168 1.99 0.90 25.16
CA GLY A 168 1.11 1.85 25.82
C GLY A 168 -0.15 1.22 26.41
N PHE A 169 -0.87 0.40 25.64
CA PHE A 169 -2.19 -0.11 26.08
C PHE A 169 -2.64 -1.44 25.45
N ILE A 170 -2.07 -1.89 24.32
CA ILE A 170 -2.57 -3.11 23.65
C ILE A 170 -2.04 -4.39 24.31
N LYS A 171 -0.82 -4.40 24.88
CA LYS A 171 -0.19 -5.61 25.45
C LYS A 171 -1.04 -6.33 26.51
N ASP A 172 -1.92 -5.62 27.20
CA ASP A 172 -2.76 -6.13 28.28
C ASP A 172 -4.16 -6.54 27.78
N MET A 173 -4.47 -6.26 26.51
CA MET A 173 -5.71 -6.65 25.86
C MET A 173 -5.64 -8.11 25.40
N LYS A 174 -6.78 -8.79 25.35
CA LYS A 174 -6.89 -10.18 24.90
C LYS A 174 -7.84 -10.33 23.72
N GLY A 175 -7.55 -11.32 22.89
CA GLY A 175 -8.39 -11.72 21.77
C GLY A 175 -8.32 -10.77 20.56
N MET A 176 -9.23 -10.97 19.62
CA MET A 176 -9.24 -10.34 18.29
C MET A 176 -9.18 -8.81 18.32
N GLY A 177 -9.77 -8.18 19.34
CA GLY A 177 -9.76 -6.73 19.47
C GLY A 177 -8.35 -6.15 19.62
N ALA A 178 -7.45 -6.87 20.30
CA ALA A 178 -6.05 -6.46 20.44
C ALA A 178 -5.32 -6.49 19.09
N ASP A 179 -5.52 -7.57 18.33
CA ASP A 179 -4.89 -7.75 17.02
C ASP A 179 -5.38 -6.69 16.02
N ILE A 180 -6.70 -6.45 15.96
CA ILE A 180 -7.29 -5.43 15.07
C ILE A 180 -6.73 -4.05 15.42
N LEU A 181 -6.68 -3.70 16.71
CA LEU A 181 -6.14 -2.42 17.13
C LEU A 181 -4.67 -2.29 16.73
N LEU A 182 -3.84 -3.31 16.99
CA LEU A 182 -2.42 -3.27 16.64
C LEU A 182 -2.23 -3.02 15.15
N TRP A 183 -2.93 -3.77 14.31
CA TRP A 183 -2.85 -3.63 12.85
C TRP A 183 -3.40 -2.29 12.34
N ILE A 184 -4.43 -1.72 12.97
CA ILE A 184 -4.89 -0.36 12.68
C ILE A 184 -3.82 0.68 13.03
N PHE A 185 -3.20 0.57 14.21
CA PHE A 185 -2.15 1.48 14.67
C PHE A 185 -0.84 1.36 13.87
N ILE A 186 -0.66 0.26 13.13
CA ILE A 186 0.42 0.14 12.14
C ILE A 186 -0.01 0.70 10.79
N SER A 187 -1.11 0.19 10.23
CA SER A 187 -1.49 0.39 8.83
C SER A 187 -1.97 1.81 8.51
N ILE A 188 -2.72 2.45 9.42
CA ILE A 188 -3.22 3.82 9.20
C ILE A 188 -2.06 4.83 9.22
N PRO A 189 -1.19 4.88 10.25
CA PRO A 189 -0.06 5.82 10.24
C PRO A 189 0.90 5.57 9.08
N ALA A 190 1.21 4.30 8.76
CA ALA A 190 2.03 3.95 7.61
C ALA A 190 1.46 4.52 6.31
N SER A 191 0.18 4.22 6.06
CA SER A 191 -0.49 4.65 4.84
C SER A 191 -0.70 6.15 4.73
N PHE A 192 -1.03 6.82 5.83
CA PHE A 192 -1.11 8.27 5.83
C PHE A 192 0.24 8.90 5.48
N THR A 193 1.33 8.36 6.02
CA THR A 193 2.70 8.84 5.81
C THR A 193 3.12 8.68 4.36
N TYR A 194 3.16 7.44 3.85
CA TYR A 194 3.66 7.23 2.49
C TYR A 194 2.71 7.82 1.44
N ALA A 195 1.40 7.84 1.67
CA ALA A 195 0.44 8.40 0.72
C ALA A 195 0.58 9.93 0.64
N THR A 196 0.86 10.59 1.75
CA THR A 196 1.12 12.04 1.77
C THR A 196 2.45 12.37 1.10
N ILE A 197 3.53 11.63 1.43
CA ILE A 197 4.85 11.85 0.82
C ILE A 197 4.80 11.59 -0.70
N SER A 198 4.24 10.45 -1.12
CA SER A 198 4.11 10.12 -2.54
C SER A 198 3.20 11.09 -3.30
N GLN A 199 2.15 11.64 -2.67
CA GLN A 199 1.33 12.70 -3.26
C GLN A 199 2.16 13.96 -3.54
N VAL A 200 3.05 14.36 -2.62
CA VAL A 200 3.95 15.51 -2.83
C VAL A 200 4.91 15.25 -4.01
N PHE A 201 5.47 14.04 -4.10
CA PHE A 201 6.34 13.66 -5.22
C PHE A 201 5.59 13.62 -6.55
N LEU A 202 4.40 13.02 -6.58
CA LEU A 202 3.54 13.02 -7.76
C LEU A 202 3.20 14.44 -8.19
N LYS A 203 2.82 15.34 -7.28
CA LYS A 203 2.52 16.74 -7.60
C LYS A 203 3.68 17.41 -8.35
N LYS A 204 4.93 17.19 -7.90
CA LYS A 204 6.13 17.73 -8.56
C LYS A 204 6.35 17.11 -9.94
N GLN A 205 6.19 15.79 -10.06
CA GLN A 205 6.34 15.06 -11.34
C GLN A 205 5.28 15.50 -12.37
N LEU A 206 4.07 15.84 -11.93
CA LEU A 206 3.00 16.30 -12.80
C LEU A 206 3.12 17.77 -13.24
N GLN A 207 3.97 18.55 -12.58
CA GLN A 207 4.28 19.93 -12.98
C GLN A 207 5.43 19.99 -13.99
N SER A 208 6.20 18.91 -14.12
CA SER A 208 7.32 18.78 -15.05
C SER A 208 6.97 18.11 -16.39
N VAL A 209 5.69 17.75 -16.58
CA VAL A 209 5.13 17.18 -17.81
C VAL A 209 4.22 18.22 -18.45
#